data_AF-A0A964QDW3-F1
#
_entry.id   AF-A0A964QDW3-F1
#
_cell.length_a   1.000
_cell.length_b   1.000
_cell.length_c   1.000
_cell.angle_alpha   90.00
_cell.angle_beta   90.00
_cell.angle_gamma   90.00
#
_symmetry.space_group_name_H-M   'P 1'
#
loop_
_entity.id
_entity.type
_entity.pdbx_description
1 polymer ?
#
loop_
_entity_poly.entity_id
_entity_poly.type
_entity_poly.pdbx_seq_one_letter_code
_entity_poly.pdbx_strand_id
1 'polypeptide(L)'
;MADQQQGANPPKPGDPVPNEGLDPTQVFGSPPPPPASQAGGQGQQGQGGANPPVQDTSPPPPPVGTAATKDAGYDDEDIKILAEIGNYRFGSVMIVLNNDKVVVPAHPETNFDEQKFLALLRGSISLTRDEKWRIIQAIPKLSQFQIDELQKILEEEKYKFSQLSPKHLKHLQQLEKKHAEDWKDLQALYVQTAAKKQEQSQADDIRKQLGL
;
A
#
# COMPACT_ATOMS: atom_id res chain seq x y z
N MET A 1 9.17 32.15 18.22
CA MET A 1 10.20 31.54 17.35
C MET A 1 9.78 30.08 17.20
N ALA A 2 9.12 29.75 16.09
CA ALA A 2 8.69 28.39 15.80
C ALA A 2 9.84 27.70 15.06
N ASP A 3 10.48 26.75 15.71
CA ASP A 3 11.51 25.90 15.12
C ASP A 3 10.87 25.07 14.00
N GLN A 4 11.17 25.42 12.75
CA GLN A 4 10.96 24.55 11.61
C GLN A 4 11.95 23.40 11.75
N GLN A 5 11.51 22.26 12.30
CA GLN A 5 12.26 21.02 12.20
C GLN A 5 12.46 20.71 10.70
N GLN A 6 13.70 20.87 10.25
CA GLN A 6 14.17 20.43 8.94
C GLN A 6 13.82 18.95 8.77
N GLY A 7 13.10 18.65 7.68
CA GLY A 7 12.49 17.35 7.44
C GLY A 7 13.50 16.21 7.45
N ALA A 8 13.52 15.46 8.55
CA ALA A 8 14.15 14.15 8.58
C ALA A 8 13.40 13.22 7.61
N ASN A 9 14.15 12.38 6.88
CA ASN A 9 13.54 11.35 6.04
C ASN A 9 12.61 10.48 6.90
N PRO A 10 11.42 10.11 6.39
CA PRO A 10 10.50 9.29 7.14
C PRO A 10 11.13 7.92 7.46
N PRO A 11 10.84 7.33 8.65
CA PRO A 11 11.35 6.03 9.04
C PRO A 11 11.03 4.94 8.00
N LYS A 12 11.95 3.99 7.85
CA LYS A 12 11.85 2.88 6.90
C LYS A 12 11.84 1.53 7.61
N PRO A 13 11.32 0.47 6.96
CA PRO A 13 11.39 -0.88 7.48
C PRO A 13 12.82 -1.28 7.90
N GLY A 14 12.97 -1.69 9.15
CA GLY A 14 14.27 -2.06 9.75
C GLY A 14 14.92 -0.96 10.58
N ASP A 15 14.44 0.28 10.50
CA ASP A 15 14.86 1.36 11.41
C ASP A 15 14.33 1.10 12.83
N PRO A 16 15.02 1.60 13.87
CA PRO A 16 14.54 1.48 15.24
C PRO A 16 13.22 2.24 15.42
N VAL A 17 12.26 1.58 16.08
CA VAL A 17 10.94 2.15 16.40
C VAL A 17 10.87 2.39 17.92
N PRO A 18 10.41 3.57 18.38
CA PRO A 18 10.15 3.80 19.80
C PRO A 18 9.16 2.78 20.36
N ASN A 19 9.29 2.41 21.63
CA ASN A 19 8.38 1.44 22.26
C ASN A 19 6.89 1.88 22.21
N GLU A 20 6.65 3.19 22.20
CA GLU A 20 5.31 3.76 22.09
C GLU A 20 4.76 3.79 20.65
N GLY A 21 5.52 3.30 19.65
CA GLY A 21 5.17 3.39 18.24
C GLY A 21 5.64 4.68 17.57
N LEU A 22 5.46 4.72 16.25
CA LEU A 22 5.78 5.90 15.42
C LEU A 22 4.73 7.01 15.58
N ASP A 23 5.17 8.25 15.42
CA ASP A 23 4.26 9.38 15.35
C ASP A 23 3.40 9.30 14.07
N PRO A 24 2.06 9.43 14.15
CA PRO A 24 1.17 9.40 12.99
C PRO A 24 1.54 10.41 11.89
N THR A 25 2.16 11.54 12.23
CA THR A 25 2.62 12.54 11.26
C THR A 25 3.77 12.04 10.39
N GLN A 26 4.48 10.99 10.80
CA GLN A 26 5.57 10.38 10.04
C GLN A 26 5.09 9.31 9.07
N VAL A 27 3.82 8.89 9.16
CA VAL A 27 3.23 7.83 8.33
C VAL A 27 3.18 8.24 6.86
N PHE A 28 2.67 9.44 6.60
CA PHE A 28 2.60 10.06 5.28
C PHE A 28 3.68 11.14 5.20
N GLY A 29 4.93 10.71 5.01
CA GLY A 29 6.04 11.66 4.84
C GLY A 29 5.77 12.61 3.67
N SER A 30 6.21 13.86 3.80
CA SER A 30 6.13 14.84 2.72
C SER A 30 6.73 14.27 1.44
N PRO A 31 6.10 14.47 0.27
CA PRO A 31 6.67 14.02 -0.99
C PRO A 31 8.11 14.56 -1.13
N PRO A 32 9.03 13.79 -1.76
CA PRO A 32 10.40 14.26 -1.95
C PRO A 32 10.36 15.62 -2.68
N PRO A 33 11.22 16.57 -2.29
CA PRO A 33 11.26 17.87 -2.94
C PRO A 33 11.48 17.67 -4.44
N PRO A 34 10.77 18.40 -5.31
CA PRO A 34 10.94 18.27 -6.75
C PRO A 34 12.41 18.53 -7.12
N PRO A 35 12.97 17.81 -8.11
CA PRO A 35 14.31 18.09 -8.58
C PRO A 35 14.38 19.55 -9.02
N ALA A 36 15.45 20.24 -8.59
CA ALA A 36 15.66 21.66 -8.89
C ALA A 36 15.61 21.86 -10.41
N SER A 37 14.55 22.50 -10.89
CA SER A 37 14.39 22.84 -12.30
C SER A 37 15.42 23.91 -12.65
N GLN A 38 16.45 23.49 -13.37
CA GLN A 38 17.43 24.37 -13.99
C GLN A 38 16.70 25.16 -15.08
N ALA A 39 16.54 26.46 -14.86
CA ALA A 39 15.89 27.37 -15.80
C ALA A 39 16.75 27.54 -17.07
N GLY A 40 16.16 27.25 -18.23
CA GLY A 40 16.73 27.62 -19.52
C GLY A 40 15.98 27.02 -20.72
N GLY A 41 15.42 27.89 -21.58
CA GLY A 41 15.15 27.54 -22.98
C GLY A 41 13.73 27.79 -23.48
N GLN A 42 13.59 28.77 -24.38
CA GLN A 42 12.41 29.13 -25.18
C GLN A 42 11.90 28.00 -26.08
N GLY A 43 10.62 28.01 -26.46
CA GLY A 43 10.16 27.30 -27.66
C GLY A 43 8.66 27.04 -27.82
N GLN A 44 7.98 27.97 -28.51
CA GLN A 44 7.00 27.71 -29.58
C GLN A 44 5.60 27.15 -29.25
N GLN A 45 4.60 28.00 -29.54
CA GLN A 45 3.18 27.69 -29.66
C GLN A 45 2.91 26.66 -30.76
N GLY A 46 2.17 25.60 -30.43
CA GLY A 46 1.56 24.67 -31.38
C GLY A 46 0.09 24.47 -31.03
N GLN A 47 -0.80 25.08 -31.82
CA GLN A 47 -2.23 24.79 -31.84
C GLN A 47 -2.45 23.36 -32.35
N GLY A 48 -3.01 22.50 -31.51
CA GLY A 48 -3.53 21.19 -31.89
C GLY A 48 -4.83 20.96 -31.15
N GLY A 49 -5.95 20.90 -31.88
CA GLY A 49 -7.27 20.60 -31.32
C GLY A 49 -7.25 19.22 -30.69
N ALA A 50 -7.20 19.17 -29.36
CA ALA A 50 -7.46 17.96 -28.61
C ALA A 50 -8.97 17.73 -28.60
N ASN A 51 -9.44 16.69 -29.28
CA ASN A 51 -10.72 16.08 -28.92
C ASN A 51 -10.68 15.79 -27.41
N PRO A 52 -11.74 16.08 -26.65
CA PRO A 52 -11.78 15.72 -25.24
C PRO A 52 -11.54 14.21 -25.10
N PRO A 53 -10.80 13.76 -24.06
CA PRO A 53 -10.62 12.34 -23.81
C PRO A 53 -12.00 11.69 -23.70
N VAL A 54 -12.24 10.66 -24.51
CA VAL A 54 -13.45 9.85 -24.44
C VAL A 54 -13.52 9.30 -23.01
N GLN A 55 -14.52 9.73 -22.25
CA GLN A 55 -14.73 9.20 -20.91
C GLN A 55 -15.07 7.72 -21.03
N ASP A 56 -14.29 6.88 -20.35
CA ASP A 56 -14.56 5.46 -20.26
C ASP A 56 -15.84 5.25 -19.45
N THR A 57 -16.93 4.94 -20.16
CA THR A 57 -18.27 4.69 -19.60
C THR A 57 -18.60 3.21 -19.51
N SER A 58 -17.61 2.36 -19.77
CA SER A 58 -17.76 0.91 -19.77
C SER A 58 -18.08 0.43 -18.35
N PRO A 59 -18.98 -0.56 -18.20
CA PRO A 59 -19.31 -1.12 -16.89
C PRO A 59 -18.08 -1.79 -16.24
N PRO A 60 -18.10 -1.97 -14.90
CA PRO A 60 -17.06 -2.74 -14.21
C PRO A 60 -17.04 -4.19 -14.72
N PRO A 61 -15.89 -4.89 -14.63
CA PRO A 61 -15.76 -6.25 -15.14
C PRO A 61 -16.79 -7.20 -14.50
N PRO A 62 -17.37 -8.12 -15.28
CA PRO A 62 -18.43 -8.99 -14.78
C PRO A 62 -17.85 -9.98 -13.75
N PRO A 63 -18.68 -10.63 -12.92
CA PRO A 63 -18.23 -11.72 -12.06
C PRO A 63 -17.49 -12.80 -12.85
N VAL A 64 -16.52 -13.47 -12.21
CA VAL A 64 -15.79 -14.58 -12.84
C VAL A 64 -16.78 -15.65 -13.31
N GLY A 65 -16.62 -16.14 -14.54
CA GLY A 65 -17.52 -17.10 -15.17
C GLY A 65 -18.75 -16.48 -15.85
N THR A 66 -18.99 -15.17 -15.72
CA THR A 66 -20.02 -14.46 -16.47
C THR A 66 -19.44 -13.85 -17.75
N ALA A 67 -20.09 -14.08 -18.89
CA ALA A 67 -19.66 -13.53 -20.18
C ALA A 67 -19.93 -12.02 -20.26
N ALA A 68 -18.94 -11.25 -20.71
CA ALA A 68 -19.14 -9.87 -21.13
C ALA A 68 -19.75 -9.85 -22.54
N THR A 69 -20.85 -9.11 -22.71
CA THR A 69 -21.56 -8.99 -23.99
C THR A 69 -21.77 -7.53 -24.36
N LYS A 70 -21.91 -7.25 -25.67
CA LYS A 70 -22.17 -5.89 -26.16
C LYS A 70 -23.48 -5.31 -25.61
N ASP A 71 -24.50 -6.15 -25.47
CA ASP A 71 -25.80 -5.75 -24.90
C ASP A 71 -25.70 -5.33 -23.43
N ALA A 72 -24.68 -5.82 -22.71
CA ALA A 72 -24.40 -5.44 -21.33
C ALA A 72 -23.51 -4.18 -21.22
N GLY A 73 -23.18 -3.52 -22.33
CA GLY A 73 -22.41 -2.27 -22.37
C GLY A 73 -20.90 -2.42 -22.53
N TYR A 74 -20.40 -3.64 -22.80
CA TYR A 74 -18.97 -3.87 -23.05
C TYR A 74 -18.64 -3.70 -24.53
N ASP A 75 -17.53 -3.04 -24.83
CA ASP A 75 -17.05 -2.91 -26.20
C ASP A 75 -16.12 -4.07 -26.62
N ASP A 76 -15.66 -4.05 -27.88
CA ASP A 76 -14.77 -5.09 -28.42
C ASP A 76 -13.41 -5.12 -27.71
N GLU A 77 -12.93 -3.98 -27.20
CA GLU A 77 -11.68 -3.89 -26.46
C GLU A 77 -11.83 -4.50 -25.05
N ASP A 78 -12.93 -4.22 -24.36
CA ASP A 78 -13.25 -4.82 -23.07
C ASP A 78 -13.29 -6.34 -23.15
N ILE A 79 -14.02 -6.88 -24.14
CA ILE A 79 -14.17 -8.32 -24.35
C ILE A 79 -12.80 -8.95 -24.64
N LYS A 80 -11.98 -8.30 -25.47
CA LYS A 80 -10.63 -8.76 -25.77
C LYS A 80 -9.74 -8.78 -24.52
N ILE A 81 -9.78 -7.74 -23.70
CA ILE A 81 -8.98 -7.66 -22.47
C ILE A 81 -9.43 -8.70 -21.45
N LEU A 82 -10.75 -8.91 -21.30
CA LEU A 82 -11.28 -9.95 -20.43
C LEU A 82 -10.87 -11.36 -20.89
N ALA A 83 -10.81 -11.61 -22.21
CA ALA A 83 -10.30 -12.86 -22.75
C ALA A 83 -8.80 -13.06 -22.48
N GLU A 84 -7.99 -11.99 -22.53
CA GLU A 84 -6.55 -12.03 -22.25
C GLU A 84 -6.25 -12.22 -20.74
N ILE A 85 -6.95 -11.46 -19.88
CA ILE A 85 -6.70 -11.43 -18.43
C ILE A 85 -7.35 -12.63 -17.69
N GLY A 86 -8.34 -13.26 -18.31
CA GLY A 86 -9.08 -14.39 -17.77
C GLY A 86 -9.84 -14.05 -16.49
N ASN A 87 -9.63 -14.87 -15.46
CA ASN A 87 -10.38 -14.81 -14.19
C ASN A 87 -9.87 -13.74 -13.22
N TYR A 88 -8.85 -12.97 -13.59
CA TYR A 88 -8.34 -11.92 -12.71
C TYR A 88 -9.41 -10.86 -12.43
N ARG A 89 -9.59 -10.54 -11.15
CA ARG A 89 -10.32 -9.37 -10.66
C ARG A 89 -9.47 -8.70 -9.60
N PHE A 90 -9.66 -7.39 -9.44
CA PHE A 90 -8.91 -6.65 -8.42
C PHE A 90 -9.08 -7.30 -7.04
N GLY A 91 -7.98 -7.55 -6.34
CA GLY A 91 -7.90 -8.23 -5.05
C GLY A 91 -7.65 -9.74 -5.13
N SER A 92 -7.76 -10.34 -6.32
CA SER A 92 -7.59 -11.80 -6.50
C SER A 92 -6.15 -12.28 -6.26
N VAL A 93 -5.15 -11.41 -6.51
CA VAL A 93 -3.75 -11.73 -6.21
C VAL A 93 -3.50 -11.64 -4.71
N MET A 94 -4.12 -10.68 -4.04
CA MET A 94 -3.90 -10.42 -2.63
C MET A 94 -4.58 -11.45 -1.73
N ILE A 95 -5.71 -12.04 -2.15
CA ILE A 95 -6.47 -12.98 -1.30
C ILE A 95 -5.71 -14.26 -0.94
N VAL A 96 -4.76 -14.68 -1.78
CA VAL A 96 -3.97 -15.91 -1.57
C VAL A 96 -2.77 -15.71 -0.62
N LEU A 97 -2.51 -14.47 -0.21
CA LEU A 97 -1.45 -14.15 0.75
C LEU A 97 -1.97 -14.23 2.20
N ASN A 98 -1.07 -14.45 3.14
CA ASN A 98 -1.33 -14.37 4.57
C ASN A 98 -0.57 -13.19 5.23
N ASN A 99 -0.81 -12.99 6.51
CA ASN A 99 -0.22 -11.92 7.32
C ASN A 99 0.65 -12.48 8.47
N ASP A 100 0.94 -13.79 8.48
CA ASP A 100 1.41 -14.53 9.65
C ASP A 100 2.76 -14.05 10.19
N LYS A 101 3.54 -13.35 9.36
CA LYS A 101 4.86 -12.83 9.74
C LYS A 101 4.85 -11.35 10.12
N VAL A 102 3.75 -10.64 9.90
CA VAL A 102 3.61 -9.23 10.28
C VAL A 102 3.01 -9.16 11.68
N VAL A 103 3.72 -8.51 12.59
CA VAL A 103 3.26 -8.35 13.99
C VAL A 103 2.75 -6.93 14.18
N VAL A 104 1.51 -6.80 14.68
CA VAL A 104 0.94 -5.53 15.10
C VAL A 104 1.48 -5.20 16.51
N PRO A 105 2.06 -4.00 16.73
CA PRO A 105 2.50 -3.59 18.06
C PRO A 105 1.34 -3.50 19.05
N ALA A 106 1.60 -3.69 20.35
CA ALA A 106 0.56 -3.60 21.38
C ALA A 106 -0.12 -2.23 21.40
N HIS A 107 -1.46 -2.21 21.42
CA HIS A 107 -2.28 -1.01 21.27
C HIS A 107 -3.45 -1.02 22.27
N PRO A 108 -3.21 -0.69 23.55
CA PRO A 108 -4.22 -0.81 24.61
C PRO A 108 -5.42 0.14 24.43
N GLU A 109 -5.25 1.22 23.66
CA GLU A 109 -6.25 2.27 23.47
C GLU A 109 -7.19 2.02 22.28
N THR A 110 -7.00 0.92 21.53
CA THR A 110 -7.85 0.59 20.37
C THR A 110 -8.23 -0.88 20.37
N ASN A 111 -9.36 -1.19 19.74
CA ASN A 111 -9.88 -2.55 19.58
C ASN A 111 -10.41 -2.73 18.15
N PHE A 112 -9.73 -3.56 17.37
CA PHE A 112 -10.10 -3.86 15.99
C PHE A 112 -9.60 -5.25 15.59
N ASP A 113 -10.14 -5.80 14.50
CA ASP A 113 -9.64 -7.05 13.93
C ASP A 113 -8.31 -6.77 13.19
N GLU A 114 -7.20 -7.08 13.86
CA GLU A 114 -5.84 -6.91 13.32
C GLU A 114 -5.65 -7.63 11.98
N GLN A 115 -6.20 -8.85 11.84
CA GLN A 115 -6.00 -9.64 10.63
C GLN A 115 -6.79 -9.07 9.46
N LYS A 116 -8.02 -8.59 9.72
CA LYS A 116 -8.80 -7.85 8.73
C LYS A 116 -8.09 -6.54 8.34
N PHE A 117 -7.57 -5.79 9.30
CA PHE A 117 -6.85 -4.54 9.05
C PHE A 117 -5.59 -4.78 8.20
N LEU A 118 -4.78 -5.78 8.55
CA LEU A 118 -3.59 -6.17 7.78
C LEU A 118 -3.97 -6.66 6.37
N ALA A 119 -5.09 -7.36 6.21
CA ALA A 119 -5.58 -7.77 4.89
C ALA A 119 -5.96 -6.57 4.01
N LEU A 120 -6.57 -5.53 4.59
CA LEU A 120 -6.86 -4.27 3.91
C LEU A 120 -5.57 -3.53 3.52
N LEU A 121 -4.63 -3.37 4.46
CA LEU A 121 -3.33 -2.74 4.19
C LEU A 121 -2.53 -3.47 3.11
N ARG A 122 -2.49 -4.79 3.16
CA ARG A 122 -1.86 -5.62 2.14
C ARG A 122 -2.46 -5.35 0.76
N GLY A 123 -3.80 -5.32 0.70
CA GLY A 123 -4.58 -5.12 -0.53
C GLY A 123 -4.49 -3.73 -1.15
N SER A 124 -4.04 -2.73 -0.38
CA SER A 124 -3.85 -1.36 -0.89
C SER A 124 -2.70 -1.30 -1.91
N ILE A 125 -2.97 -0.71 -3.06
CA ILE A 125 -1.97 -0.40 -4.09
C ILE A 125 -1.61 1.09 -4.11
N SER A 126 -2.33 1.93 -3.37
CA SER A 126 -1.96 3.34 -3.17
C SER A 126 -0.85 3.51 -2.13
N LEU A 127 -0.62 2.49 -1.28
CA LEU A 127 0.41 2.51 -0.24
C LEU A 127 1.65 1.73 -0.66
N THR A 128 2.81 2.37 -0.53
CA THR A 128 4.12 1.72 -0.65
C THR A 128 4.38 0.77 0.52
N ARG A 129 5.35 -0.14 0.35
CA ARG A 129 5.83 -1.03 1.42
C ARG A 129 6.17 -0.27 2.71
N ASP A 130 6.88 0.85 2.57
CA ASP A 130 7.36 1.63 3.69
C ASP A 130 6.21 2.35 4.40
N GLU A 131 5.20 2.83 3.67
CA GLU A 131 3.98 3.41 4.25
C GLU A 131 3.18 2.35 5.02
N LYS A 132 2.98 1.16 4.44
CA LYS A 132 2.29 0.05 5.13
C LYS A 132 3.00 -0.28 6.45
N TRP A 133 4.32 -0.36 6.43
CA TRP A 133 5.10 -0.58 7.65
C TRP A 133 4.92 0.56 8.66
N ARG A 134 5.04 1.82 8.24
CA ARG A 134 4.86 2.96 9.15
C ARG A 134 3.46 3.02 9.75
N ILE A 135 2.41 2.72 8.97
CA ILE A 135 1.04 2.62 9.49
C ILE A 135 1.00 1.58 10.61
N ILE A 136 1.55 0.38 10.38
CA ILE A 136 1.57 -0.69 11.39
C ILE A 136 2.30 -0.23 12.66
N GLN A 137 3.45 0.45 12.52
CA GLN A 137 4.22 0.94 13.66
C GLN A 137 3.56 2.12 14.38
N ALA A 138 2.67 2.86 13.73
CA ALA A 138 1.95 3.98 14.32
C ALA A 138 0.68 3.56 15.09
N ILE A 139 0.20 2.32 14.93
CA ILE A 139 -1.05 1.82 15.55
C ILE A 139 -1.17 2.16 17.04
N PRO A 140 -0.13 1.99 17.91
CA PRO A 140 -0.25 2.31 19.34
C PRO A 140 -0.56 3.79 19.63
N LYS A 141 -0.28 4.69 18.69
CA LYS A 141 -0.53 6.13 18.80
C LYS A 141 -1.77 6.60 18.04
N LEU A 142 -2.46 5.69 17.35
CA LEU A 142 -3.71 6.00 16.67
C LEU A 142 -4.88 5.86 17.64
N SER A 143 -5.79 6.81 17.58
CA SER A 143 -7.10 6.70 18.22
C SER A 143 -7.99 5.70 17.47
N GLN A 144 -9.02 5.18 18.15
CA GLN A 144 -10.00 4.28 17.52
C GLN A 144 -10.61 4.90 16.26
N PHE A 145 -10.98 6.18 16.33
CA PHE A 145 -11.53 6.92 15.19
C PHE A 145 -10.57 6.93 13.98
N GLN A 146 -9.26 7.10 14.22
CA GLN A 146 -8.27 7.07 13.13
C GLN A 146 -8.12 5.67 12.52
N ILE A 147 -8.16 4.62 13.33
CA ILE A 147 -8.15 3.23 12.84
C ILE A 147 -9.40 2.93 12.00
N ASP A 148 -10.57 3.36 12.46
CA ASP A 148 -11.84 3.16 11.75
C ASP A 148 -11.86 3.92 10.42
N GLU A 149 -11.42 5.18 10.39
CA GLU A 149 -11.32 5.95 9.15
C GLU A 149 -10.28 5.37 8.19
N LEU A 150 -9.15 4.86 8.67
CA LEU A 150 -8.17 4.17 7.82
C LEU A 150 -8.78 2.90 7.21
N GLN A 151 -9.49 2.08 7.99
CA GLN A 151 -10.19 0.91 7.45
C GLN A 151 -11.18 1.30 6.36
N LYS A 152 -11.99 2.33 6.62
CA LYS A 152 -12.97 2.84 5.67
C LYS A 152 -12.31 3.33 4.37
N ILE A 153 -11.23 4.10 4.47
CA ILE A 153 -10.47 4.58 3.30
C ILE A 153 -9.96 3.40 2.46
N LEU A 154 -9.41 2.36 3.10
CA LEU A 154 -8.89 1.17 2.42
C LEU A 154 -10.00 0.31 1.80
N GLU A 155 -11.15 0.20 2.47
CA GLU A 155 -12.34 -0.47 1.93
C GLU A 155 -12.90 0.28 0.71
N GLU A 156 -12.98 1.61 0.78
CA GLU A 156 -13.39 2.47 -0.33
C GLU A 156 -12.40 2.40 -1.50
N GLU A 157 -11.10 2.38 -1.22
CA GLU A 157 -10.06 2.20 -2.22
C GLU A 157 -10.28 0.89 -2.99
N LYS A 158 -10.41 -0.22 -2.26
CA LYS A 158 -10.65 -1.53 -2.85
C LYS A 158 -11.92 -1.54 -3.70
N TYR A 159 -12.99 -0.91 -3.21
CA TYR A 159 -14.22 -0.76 -3.97
C TYR A 159 -13.97 0.03 -5.27
N LYS A 160 -13.36 1.21 -5.20
CA LYS A 160 -13.09 2.06 -6.37
C LYS A 160 -12.27 1.34 -7.45
N PHE A 161 -11.23 0.60 -7.07
CA PHE A 161 -10.45 -0.19 -8.03
C PHE A 161 -11.23 -1.37 -8.62
N SER A 162 -12.15 -1.99 -7.86
CA SER A 162 -13.03 -3.03 -8.38
C SER A 162 -14.05 -2.50 -9.40
N GLN A 163 -14.34 -1.20 -9.36
CA GLN A 163 -15.28 -0.54 -10.26
C GLN A 163 -14.65 -0.03 -11.55
N LEU A 164 -13.32 -0.13 -11.70
CA LEU A 164 -12.65 0.27 -12.94
C LEU A 164 -13.03 -0.68 -14.09
N SER A 165 -13.15 -0.12 -15.28
CA SER A 165 -13.47 -0.86 -16.50
C SER A 165 -12.42 -1.97 -16.79
N PRO A 166 -12.78 -2.96 -17.61
CA PRO A 166 -11.86 -4.01 -18.07
C PRO A 166 -10.52 -3.48 -18.62
N LYS A 167 -10.51 -2.31 -19.25
CA LYS A 167 -9.32 -1.67 -19.83
C LYS A 167 -8.18 -1.47 -18.84
N HIS A 168 -8.51 -1.28 -17.56
CA HIS A 168 -7.52 -1.08 -16.50
C HIS A 168 -6.97 -2.39 -15.92
N LEU A 169 -7.62 -3.54 -16.16
CA LEU A 169 -7.29 -4.80 -15.48
C LEU A 169 -5.86 -5.28 -15.72
N LYS A 170 -5.33 -5.08 -16.93
CA LYS A 170 -3.95 -5.49 -17.25
C LYS A 170 -2.93 -4.73 -16.41
N HIS A 171 -3.12 -3.42 -16.28
CA HIS A 171 -2.26 -2.59 -15.45
C HIS A 171 -2.44 -2.90 -13.96
N LEU A 172 -3.70 -3.03 -13.51
CA LEU A 172 -4.01 -3.38 -12.13
C LEU A 172 -3.39 -4.72 -11.74
N GLN A 173 -3.41 -5.73 -12.62
CA GLN A 173 -2.82 -7.04 -12.32
C GLN A 173 -1.31 -6.93 -12.09
N GLN A 174 -0.62 -6.11 -12.89
CA GLN A 174 0.82 -5.88 -12.73
C GLN A 174 1.10 -5.13 -11.43
N LEU A 175 0.32 -4.12 -11.10
CA LEU A 175 0.41 -3.40 -9.84
C LEU A 175 0.18 -4.35 -8.65
N GLU A 176 -0.92 -5.11 -8.64
CA GLU A 176 -1.19 -6.06 -7.55
C GLU A 176 -0.06 -7.08 -7.38
N LYS A 177 0.50 -7.61 -8.48
CA LYS A 177 1.66 -8.52 -8.40
C LYS A 177 2.86 -7.85 -7.72
N LYS A 178 3.18 -6.62 -8.10
CA LYS A 178 4.26 -5.86 -7.46
C LYS A 178 4.00 -5.62 -5.97
N HIS A 179 2.80 -5.16 -5.61
CA HIS A 179 2.47 -4.92 -4.21
C HIS A 179 2.42 -6.23 -3.39
N ALA A 180 2.13 -7.36 -4.03
CA ALA A 180 2.18 -8.68 -3.41
C ALA A 180 3.62 -9.12 -3.11
N GLU A 181 4.57 -8.80 -4.00
CA GLU A 181 6.00 -8.99 -3.77
C GLU A 181 6.50 -8.07 -2.65
N ASP A 182 6.16 -6.79 -2.69
CA ASP A 182 6.49 -5.83 -1.63
C ASP A 182 5.98 -6.29 -0.25
N TRP A 183 4.80 -6.90 -0.20
CA TRP A 183 4.26 -7.47 1.04
C TRP A 183 5.04 -8.68 1.54
N LYS A 184 5.49 -9.57 0.64
CA LYS A 184 6.35 -10.70 1.00
C LYS A 184 7.71 -10.22 1.52
N ASP A 185 8.28 -9.20 0.88
CA ASP A 185 9.53 -8.59 1.33
C ASP A 185 9.38 -7.97 2.71
N LEU A 186 8.25 -7.30 2.98
CA LEU A 186 7.95 -6.77 4.31
C LEU A 186 7.90 -7.90 5.35
N GLN A 187 7.22 -9.01 5.04
CA GLN A 187 7.19 -10.18 5.92
C GLN A 187 8.58 -10.75 6.19
N ALA A 188 9.43 -10.84 5.18
CA ALA A 188 10.82 -11.30 5.35
C ALA A 188 11.62 -10.38 6.29
N LEU A 189 11.39 -9.07 6.22
CA LEU A 189 12.03 -8.10 7.13
C LEU A 189 11.60 -8.29 8.58
N TYR A 190 10.32 -8.57 8.85
CA TYR A 190 9.85 -8.88 10.21
C TYR A 190 10.55 -10.12 10.77
N VAL A 191 10.66 -11.19 9.97
CA VAL A 191 11.37 -12.41 10.37
C VAL A 191 12.85 -12.12 10.67
N GLN A 192 13.52 -11.38 9.79
CA GLN A 192 14.93 -11.02 9.98
C GLN A 192 15.15 -10.15 11.22
N THR A 193 14.24 -9.22 11.48
CA THR A 193 14.34 -8.30 12.62
C THR A 193 14.11 -9.04 13.94
N ALA A 194 13.15 -9.96 13.96
CA ALA A 194 12.89 -10.83 15.10
C ALA A 194 14.11 -11.72 15.42
N ALA A 195 14.71 -12.33 14.39
CA ALA A 195 15.93 -13.15 14.55
C ALA A 195 17.10 -12.34 15.12
N LYS A 196 17.38 -11.15 14.56
CA LYS A 196 18.43 -10.24 15.07
C LYS A 196 18.19 -9.83 16.53
N LYS A 197 16.95 -9.52 16.90
CA LYS A 197 16.60 -9.16 18.29
C LYS A 197 16.83 -10.32 19.25
N GLN A 198 16.50 -11.55 18.82
CA GLN A 198 16.73 -12.75 19.62
C GLN A 198 18.23 -13.05 19.79
N GLU A 199 19.02 -12.96 18.73
CA GLU A 199 20.48 -13.12 18.78
C GLU A 199 21.14 -12.08 19.70
N GLN A 200 20.71 -10.81 19.60
CA GLN A 200 21.22 -9.74 20.45
C GLN A 200 20.88 -10.00 21.93
N SER A 201 19.65 -10.41 22.23
CA SER A 201 19.25 -10.75 23.61
C SER A 201 20.08 -11.89 24.17
N GLN A 202 20.32 -12.94 23.38
CA GLN A 202 21.15 -14.07 23.81
C GLN A 202 22.61 -13.66 24.04
N ALA A 203 23.17 -12.82 23.16
CA ALA A 203 24.52 -12.31 23.31
C ALA A 203 24.66 -11.46 24.59
N ASP A 204 23.67 -10.63 24.91
CA ASP A 204 23.69 -9.79 26.11
C ASP A 204 23.49 -10.62 27.39
N ASP A 205 22.70 -11.68 27.34
CA ASP A 205 22.56 -12.62 28.46
C ASP A 205 23.84 -13.43 28.69
N ILE A 206 24.53 -13.85 27.62
CA ILE A 206 25.85 -14.49 27.72
C ILE A 206 26.88 -13.52 28.31
N ARG A 207 26.91 -12.25 27.87
CA ARG A 207 27.81 -11.23 28.44
C ARG A 207 27.60 -11.05 29.94
N LYS A 208 26.33 -10.92 30.37
CA LYS A 208 25.96 -10.83 31.79
C LYS A 208 26.40 -12.08 32.57
N GLN A 209 26.24 -13.28 32.01
CA GLN A 209 26.69 -14.52 32.65
C GLN A 209 28.22 -14.63 32.75
N LEU A 210 28.95 -14.04 31.79
CA LEU A 210 30.41 -13.99 31.78
C LEU A 210 31.00 -12.83 32.61
N GLY A 211 30.16 -11.97 33.20
CA GLY A 211 30.59 -10.84 34.02
C GLY A 211 31.24 -9.70 33.25
N LEU A 212 30.94 -9.58 31.95
CA LEU A 212 31.34 -8.48 31.05
C LEU A 212 30.19 -7.48 30.88
#